data_AF-A0A6P2J293-F1
#
_entry.id   AF-A0A6P2J293-F1
#
_cell.length_a   1.000
_cell.length_b   1.000
_cell.length_c   1.000
_cell.angle_alpha   90.00
_cell.angle_beta   90.00
_cell.angle_gamma   90.00
#
_symmetry.space_group_name_H-M   'P 1'
#
loop_
_entity.id
_entity.type
_entity.pdbx_description
1 polymer ?
#
loop_
_entity_poly.entity_id
_entity_poly.type
_entity_poly.pdbx_seq_one_letter_code
_entity_poly.pdbx_strand_id
1 'polypeptide(L)'
;MHALNTLHEQVEKFREWAALYPVHQRSTDWECEYGHWEALWDASLAVVDSLAPDAWTVTACADLLYAIARDHALEHISSMLWTQPDALLALARASIDASEPNAKWQLAARLGGQSSHAAEAEALLLRLVNDEDEYVRRRALLALGALKSAYAETLAERAWDTGHEYQRIAALWVLKDVKSGKLAQYVKLAEEDGREYVVRNARDVMMTG
;
A
#
# COMPACT_ATOMS: atom_id res chain seq x y z
N MET A 1 22.87 -2.23 -15.93
CA MET A 1 23.42 -0.85 -15.85
C MET A 1 22.57 0.15 -16.63
N HIS A 2 22.29 -0.05 -17.93
CA HIS A 2 21.51 0.93 -18.69
C HIS A 2 20.12 1.23 -18.08
N ALA A 3 19.31 0.20 -17.79
CA ALA A 3 17.98 0.39 -17.20
C ALA A 3 18.01 1.14 -15.85
N LEU A 4 18.99 0.84 -14.99
CA LEU A 4 19.16 1.52 -13.69
C LEU A 4 19.48 3.01 -13.88
N ASN A 5 20.36 3.34 -14.82
CA ASN A 5 20.70 4.74 -15.12
C ASN A 5 19.49 5.48 -15.72
N THR A 6 18.76 4.85 -16.63
CA THR A 6 17.55 5.42 -17.23
C THR A 6 16.49 5.70 -16.17
N LEU A 7 16.25 4.78 -15.23
CA LEU A 7 15.35 5.00 -14.10
C LEU A 7 15.78 6.21 -13.29
N HIS A 8 17.05 6.27 -12.90
CA HIS A 8 17.59 7.38 -12.12
C HIS A 8 17.38 8.72 -12.85
N GLU A 9 17.70 8.77 -14.15
CA GLU A 9 17.48 9.98 -14.97
C GLU A 9 16.01 10.41 -15.02
N GLN A 10 15.06 9.48 -15.11
CA GLN A 10 13.63 9.83 -15.13
C GLN A 10 13.12 10.27 -13.76
N VAL A 11 13.62 9.67 -12.67
CA VAL A 11 13.32 10.13 -11.32
C VAL A 11 13.86 11.53 -11.07
N GLU A 12 15.09 11.83 -11.50
CA GLU A 12 15.65 13.18 -11.37
C GLU A 12 14.87 14.21 -12.20
N LYS A 13 14.44 13.88 -13.43
CA LYS A 13 13.52 14.76 -14.19
C LYS A 13 12.21 15.02 -13.47
N PHE A 14 11.63 13.99 -12.84
CA PHE A 14 10.45 14.19 -12.01
C PHE A 14 10.76 15.12 -10.83
N ARG A 15 11.90 14.95 -10.14
CA ARG A 15 12.30 15.82 -9.03
C ARG A 15 12.51 17.27 -9.47
N GLU A 16 13.16 17.49 -10.60
CA GLU A 16 13.38 18.80 -11.19
C GLU A 16 12.06 19.49 -11.51
N TRP A 17 11.14 18.78 -12.17
CA TRP A 17 9.79 19.27 -12.43
C TRP A 17 9.04 19.55 -11.12
N ALA A 18 9.12 18.64 -10.16
CA ALA A 18 8.45 18.77 -8.86
C ALA A 18 8.98 19.94 -8.02
N ALA A 19 10.23 20.37 -8.25
CA ALA A 19 10.81 21.53 -7.60
C ALA A 19 10.19 22.85 -8.08
N LEU A 20 9.54 22.87 -9.25
CA LEU A 20 8.78 24.01 -9.75
C LEU A 20 7.49 24.26 -8.93
N TYR A 21 7.07 23.26 -8.15
CA TYR A 21 5.87 23.28 -7.32
C TYR A 21 6.26 23.08 -5.85
N PRO A 22 6.57 24.16 -5.11
CA PRO A 22 6.87 24.08 -3.69
C PRO A 22 5.77 23.34 -2.93
N VAL A 23 6.13 22.60 -1.88
CA VAL A 23 5.18 21.73 -1.14
C VAL A 23 3.90 22.46 -0.70
N HIS A 24 4.02 23.71 -0.28
CA HIS A 24 2.88 24.54 0.16
C HIS A 24 1.96 25.03 -0.97
N GLN A 25 2.35 24.83 -2.23
CA GLN A 25 1.59 25.24 -3.44
C GLN A 25 1.02 24.06 -4.20
N ARG A 26 1.34 22.82 -3.79
CA ARG A 26 0.84 21.61 -4.41
C ARG A 26 -0.64 21.46 -4.10
N SER A 27 -1.47 21.41 -5.14
CA SER A 27 -2.86 20.98 -5.00
C SER A 27 -2.93 19.51 -4.65
N THR A 28 -4.12 19.06 -4.26
CA THR A 28 -4.47 17.64 -4.35
C THR A 28 -4.18 17.18 -5.78
N ASP A 29 -3.48 16.06 -5.92
CA ASP A 29 -3.13 15.41 -7.19
C ASP A 29 -2.23 16.22 -8.15
N TRP A 30 -1.47 17.20 -7.64
CA TRP A 30 -0.55 18.03 -8.45
C TRP A 30 0.40 17.18 -9.33
N GLU A 31 0.82 16.00 -8.87
CA GLU A 31 1.70 15.12 -9.63
C GLU A 31 1.07 14.60 -10.94
N CYS A 32 -0.25 14.62 -11.06
CA CYS A 32 -0.96 14.27 -12.30
C CYS A 32 -0.64 15.24 -13.45
N GLU A 33 -0.14 16.44 -13.15
CA GLU A 33 0.30 17.42 -14.16
C GLU A 33 1.65 17.07 -14.81
N TYR A 34 2.37 16.04 -14.32
CA TYR A 34 3.64 15.65 -14.90
C TYR A 34 3.46 15.05 -16.30
N GLY A 35 3.87 15.79 -17.33
CA GLY A 35 3.68 15.40 -18.74
C GLY A 35 4.53 14.22 -19.23
N HIS A 36 5.39 13.64 -18.39
CA HIS A 36 6.33 12.57 -18.78
C HIS A 36 6.16 11.29 -17.95
N TRP A 37 4.94 11.02 -17.46
CA TRP A 37 4.62 9.79 -16.73
C TRP A 37 4.99 8.52 -17.48
N GLU A 38 4.68 8.42 -18.77
CA GLU A 38 5.01 7.24 -19.59
C GLU A 38 6.50 6.90 -19.55
N ALA A 39 7.37 7.91 -19.65
CA ALA A 39 8.82 7.69 -19.58
C ALA A 39 9.27 7.20 -18.20
N LEU A 40 8.65 7.68 -17.12
CA LEU A 40 8.95 7.24 -15.76
C LEU A 40 8.42 5.82 -15.50
N TRP A 41 7.22 5.50 -16.00
CA TRP A 41 6.65 4.15 -15.94
C TRP A 41 7.51 3.16 -16.72
N ASP A 42 7.82 3.44 -17.98
CA ASP A 42 8.65 2.59 -18.82
C ASP A 42 10.01 2.33 -18.20
N ALA A 43 10.66 3.36 -17.65
CA ALA A 43 11.95 3.21 -16.98
C ALA A 43 11.86 2.36 -15.70
N SER A 44 10.79 2.53 -14.92
CA SER A 44 10.54 1.73 -13.70
C SER A 44 10.29 0.26 -14.04
N LEU A 45 9.40 0.00 -15.00
CA LEU A 45 9.05 -1.34 -15.43
C LEU A 45 10.23 -2.03 -16.15
N ALA A 46 11.03 -1.30 -16.92
CA ALA A 46 12.25 -1.86 -17.51
C ALA A 46 13.23 -2.39 -16.45
N VAL A 47 13.37 -1.73 -15.29
CA VAL A 47 14.18 -2.25 -14.18
C VAL A 47 13.57 -3.51 -13.59
N VAL A 48 12.26 -3.48 -13.30
CA VAL A 48 11.53 -4.61 -12.71
C VAL A 48 11.55 -5.84 -13.61
N ASP A 49 11.40 -5.66 -14.92
CA ASP A 49 11.26 -6.75 -15.89
C ASP A 49 12.59 -7.33 -16.37
N SER A 50 13.67 -6.53 -16.36
CA SER A 50 14.95 -6.95 -16.91
C SER A 50 15.99 -7.37 -15.87
N LEU A 51 15.78 -7.05 -14.58
CA LEU A 51 16.76 -7.29 -13.53
C LEU A 51 16.10 -7.95 -12.32
N ALA A 52 16.70 -9.05 -11.85
CA ALA A 52 16.33 -9.64 -10.58
C ALA A 52 16.63 -8.66 -9.42
N PRO A 53 15.86 -8.70 -8.32
CA PRO A 53 16.00 -7.72 -7.24
C PRO A 53 17.37 -7.67 -6.55
N ASP A 54 18.12 -8.76 -6.57
CA ASP A 54 19.49 -8.86 -6.05
C ASP A 54 20.51 -8.04 -6.87
N ALA A 55 20.18 -7.71 -8.12
CA ALA A 55 20.99 -6.87 -8.99
C ALA A 55 20.67 -5.37 -8.86
N TRP A 56 19.65 -4.98 -8.09
CA TRP A 56 19.29 -3.59 -7.90
C TRP A 56 20.27 -2.89 -6.94
N THR A 57 20.64 -1.66 -7.27
CA THR A 57 21.42 -0.81 -6.35
C THR A 57 20.50 -0.21 -5.29
N VAL A 58 21.08 0.27 -4.18
CA VAL A 58 20.32 1.03 -3.17
C VAL A 58 19.62 2.24 -3.79
N THR A 59 20.31 2.94 -4.72
CA THR A 59 19.73 4.06 -5.48
C THR A 59 18.54 3.61 -6.32
N ALA A 60 18.65 2.49 -7.05
CA ALA A 60 17.54 1.99 -7.85
C ALA A 60 16.31 1.62 -7.01
N CYS A 61 16.52 1.00 -5.84
CA CYS A 61 15.44 0.73 -4.89
C CYS A 61 14.78 2.04 -4.42
N ALA A 62 15.58 3.05 -4.05
CA ALA A 62 15.06 4.35 -3.62
C ALA A 62 14.29 5.07 -4.74
N ASP A 63 14.77 4.97 -5.98
CA ASP A 63 14.15 5.57 -7.16
C ASP A 63 12.84 4.87 -7.52
N LEU A 64 12.78 3.53 -7.47
CA LEU A 64 11.53 2.77 -7.65
C LEU A 64 10.50 3.13 -6.56
N LEU A 65 10.92 3.18 -5.29
CA LEU A 65 10.03 3.58 -4.20
C LEU A 65 9.52 5.01 -4.38
N TYR A 66 10.38 5.94 -4.79
CA TYR A 66 9.97 7.31 -5.09
C TYR A 66 8.96 7.36 -6.25
N ALA A 67 9.23 6.64 -7.34
CA ALA A 67 8.34 6.58 -8.50
C ALA A 67 6.95 6.03 -8.11
N ILE A 68 6.91 4.91 -7.38
CA ILE A 68 5.66 4.34 -6.85
C ILE A 68 4.93 5.34 -5.95
N ALA A 69 5.65 6.02 -5.06
CA ALA A 69 5.04 6.98 -4.14
C ALA A 69 4.42 8.19 -4.84
N ARG A 70 4.94 8.58 -6.01
CA ARG A 70 4.36 9.67 -6.81
C ARG A 70 3.23 9.15 -7.68
N ASP A 71 3.33 7.94 -8.22
CA ASP A 71 2.30 7.25 -9.01
C ASP A 71 1.10 6.74 -8.17
N HIS A 72 0.76 7.45 -7.08
CA HIS A 72 -0.23 6.99 -6.11
C HIS A 72 -1.68 7.19 -6.57
N ALA A 73 -1.93 8.11 -7.51
CA ALA A 73 -3.26 8.36 -8.07
C ALA A 73 -3.69 7.26 -9.06
N LEU A 74 -2.75 6.74 -9.85
CA LEU A 74 -3.01 5.71 -10.87
C LEU A 74 -2.59 4.31 -10.44
N GLU A 75 -1.66 4.22 -9.47
CA GLU A 75 -1.09 2.96 -8.98
C GLU A 75 -0.52 2.08 -10.13
N HIS A 76 -0.07 2.69 -11.23
CA HIS A 76 0.32 1.98 -12.45
C HIS A 76 1.50 1.03 -12.18
N ILE A 77 2.61 1.55 -11.64
CA ILE A 77 3.81 0.76 -11.34
C ILE A 77 3.47 -0.36 -10.34
N SER A 78 2.75 -0.03 -9.27
CA SER A 78 2.42 -1.02 -8.24
C SER A 78 1.42 -2.07 -8.73
N SER A 79 0.53 -1.74 -9.68
CA SER A 79 -0.38 -2.71 -10.30
C SER A 79 0.37 -3.78 -11.11
N MET A 80 1.46 -3.39 -11.78
CA MET A 80 2.27 -4.30 -12.59
C MET A 80 3.10 -5.27 -11.74
N LEU A 81 3.38 -4.92 -10.48
CA LEU A 81 4.10 -5.81 -9.54
C LEU A 81 3.34 -7.11 -9.23
N TRP A 82 2.05 -7.23 -9.58
CA TRP A 82 1.29 -8.47 -9.41
C TRP A 82 1.94 -9.66 -10.11
N THR A 83 2.51 -9.46 -11.30
CA THR A 83 3.18 -10.52 -12.07
C THR A 83 4.63 -10.75 -11.67
N GLN A 84 5.15 -9.96 -10.72
CA GLN A 84 6.57 -9.92 -10.34
C GLN A 84 6.71 -10.03 -8.80
N PRO A 85 6.41 -11.20 -8.20
CA PRO A 85 6.36 -11.37 -6.74
C PRO A 85 7.68 -11.06 -6.03
N ASP A 86 8.82 -11.46 -6.61
CA ASP A 86 10.13 -11.21 -6.02
C ASP A 86 10.44 -9.70 -5.96
N ALA A 87 10.09 -8.97 -7.02
CA ALA A 87 10.22 -7.51 -7.07
C ALA A 87 9.31 -6.83 -6.04
N LEU A 88 8.07 -7.30 -5.90
CA LEU A 88 7.13 -6.80 -4.90
C LEU A 88 7.66 -7.00 -3.48
N LEU A 89 8.15 -8.21 -3.15
CA LEU A 89 8.70 -8.52 -1.83
C LEU A 89 9.96 -7.71 -1.53
N ALA A 90 10.84 -7.54 -2.51
CA ALA A 90 12.06 -6.73 -2.37
C ALA A 90 11.74 -5.26 -2.11
N LEU A 91 10.82 -4.66 -2.88
CA LEU A 91 10.39 -3.28 -2.69
C LEU A 91 9.63 -3.11 -1.37
N ALA A 92 8.74 -4.03 -1.01
CA ALA A 92 8.06 -4.00 0.27
C ALA A 92 9.05 -4.03 1.44
N ARG A 93 10.08 -4.90 1.38
CA ARG A 93 11.15 -4.96 2.37
C ARG A 93 11.93 -3.65 2.46
N ALA A 94 12.32 -3.07 1.32
CA ALA A 94 13.03 -1.80 1.26
C ALA A 94 12.17 -0.62 1.77
N SER A 95 10.85 -0.68 1.53
CA SER A 95 9.93 0.40 1.91
C SER A 95 9.76 0.57 3.41
N ILE A 96 10.03 -0.46 4.22
CA ILE A 96 9.77 -0.42 5.66
C ILE A 96 10.52 0.73 6.32
N ASP A 97 11.79 0.91 5.95
CA ASP A 97 12.67 1.94 6.49
C ASP A 97 12.67 3.24 5.65
N ALA A 98 11.87 3.29 4.57
CA ALA A 98 11.77 4.45 3.70
C ALA A 98 10.76 5.50 4.21
N SER A 99 11.00 6.78 3.92
CA SER A 99 10.11 7.89 4.30
C SER A 99 9.05 8.21 3.22
N GLU A 100 8.50 7.19 2.57
CA GLU A 100 7.54 7.32 1.47
C GLU A 100 6.24 6.54 1.77
N PRO A 101 5.31 7.09 2.58
CA PRO A 101 4.08 6.39 2.98
C PRO A 101 3.22 6.00 1.77
N ASN A 102 3.26 6.80 0.70
CA ASN A 102 2.55 6.49 -0.54
C ASN A 102 3.04 5.22 -1.24
N ALA A 103 4.33 4.90 -1.16
CA ALA A 103 4.82 3.62 -1.65
C ALA A 103 4.43 2.48 -0.71
N LYS A 104 4.56 2.69 0.60
CA LYS A 104 4.27 1.66 1.60
C LYS A 104 2.84 1.15 1.51
N TRP A 105 1.84 2.03 1.43
CA TRP A 105 0.44 1.59 1.40
C TRP A 105 0.09 0.85 0.11
N GLN A 106 0.68 1.26 -1.02
CA GLN A 106 0.51 0.58 -2.31
C GLN A 106 1.12 -0.82 -2.27
N LEU A 107 2.36 -0.94 -1.80
CA LEU A 107 3.04 -2.23 -1.66
C LEU A 107 2.29 -3.15 -0.68
N ALA A 108 1.84 -2.63 0.47
CA ALA A 108 1.01 -3.37 1.41
C ALA A 108 -0.26 -3.93 0.76
N ALA A 109 -0.94 -3.12 -0.05
CA ALA A 109 -2.14 -3.57 -0.74
C ALA A 109 -1.88 -4.72 -1.72
N ARG A 110 -0.75 -4.67 -2.45
CA ARG A 110 -0.39 -5.72 -3.43
C ARG A 110 0.06 -7.01 -2.76
N LEU A 111 0.71 -6.94 -1.60
CA LEU A 111 1.08 -8.12 -0.80
C LEU A 111 -0.14 -8.95 -0.39
N GLY A 112 -1.30 -8.33 -0.19
CA GLY A 112 -2.53 -9.01 0.24
C GLY A 112 -3.04 -10.11 -0.70
N GLY A 113 -2.64 -10.11 -1.98
CA GLY A 113 -3.00 -11.16 -2.92
C GLY A 113 -1.85 -12.12 -3.28
N GLN A 114 -0.69 -12.04 -2.63
CA GLN A 114 0.47 -12.90 -2.91
C GLN A 114 0.39 -14.26 -2.21
N SER A 115 -0.60 -15.08 -2.58
CA SER A 115 -0.83 -16.40 -1.97
C SER A 115 0.35 -17.38 -2.12
N SER A 116 1.14 -17.26 -3.20
CA SER A 116 2.32 -18.11 -3.44
C SER A 116 3.50 -17.78 -2.50
N HIS A 117 3.50 -16.60 -1.89
CA HIS A 117 4.54 -16.11 -0.97
C HIS A 117 3.94 -15.62 0.36
N ALA A 118 2.82 -16.24 0.76
CA ALA A 118 1.99 -15.75 1.86
C ALA A 118 2.76 -15.55 3.17
N ALA A 119 3.70 -16.43 3.51
CA ALA A 119 4.47 -16.33 4.76
C ALA A 119 5.38 -15.09 4.79
N GLU A 120 6.08 -14.80 3.69
CA GLU A 120 6.94 -13.62 3.61
C GLU A 120 6.12 -12.34 3.50
N ALA A 121 5.05 -12.36 2.70
CA ALA A 121 4.11 -11.25 2.59
C ALA A 121 3.48 -10.90 3.95
N GLU A 122 3.03 -11.91 4.72
CA GLU A 122 2.51 -11.74 6.07
C GLU A 122 3.55 -11.11 7.00
N ALA A 123 4.80 -11.59 6.98
CA ALA A 123 5.86 -11.04 7.82
C ALA A 123 6.13 -9.55 7.54
N LEU A 124 6.11 -9.15 6.27
CA LEU A 124 6.27 -7.74 5.87
C LEU A 124 5.05 -6.90 6.31
N LEU A 125 3.84 -7.42 6.10
CA LEU A 125 2.60 -6.76 6.51
C LEU A 125 2.49 -6.58 8.02
N LEU A 126 2.97 -7.54 8.82
CA LEU A 126 3.04 -7.42 10.28
C LEU A 126 4.00 -6.32 10.75
N ARG A 127 4.97 -5.92 9.92
CA ARG A 127 5.77 -4.71 10.18
C ARG A 127 4.97 -3.45 9.80
N LEU A 128 4.38 -3.42 8.62
CA LEU A 128 3.64 -2.26 8.09
C LEU A 128 2.35 -1.92 8.86
N VAL A 129 1.72 -2.89 9.53
CA VAL A 129 0.53 -2.64 10.38
C VAL A 129 0.85 -1.81 11.64
N ASN A 130 2.13 -1.56 11.91
CA ASN A 130 2.61 -0.70 12.99
C ASN A 130 3.29 0.58 12.47
N ASP A 131 3.13 0.92 11.18
CA ASP A 131 3.70 2.13 10.58
C ASP A 131 3.14 3.41 11.24
N GLU A 132 3.88 4.52 11.17
CA GLU A 132 3.46 5.81 11.73
C GLU A 132 2.28 6.42 10.96
N ASP A 133 2.20 6.14 9.66
CA ASP A 133 1.12 6.62 8.80
C ASP A 133 -0.14 5.74 8.95
N GLU A 134 -1.27 6.38 9.25
CA GLU A 134 -2.54 5.69 9.46
C GLU A 134 -3.00 4.92 8.23
N TYR A 135 -2.77 5.46 7.04
CA TYR A 135 -3.22 4.84 5.81
C TYR A 135 -2.40 3.59 5.50
N VAL A 136 -1.09 3.63 5.75
CA VAL A 136 -0.22 2.44 5.67
C VAL A 136 -0.71 1.35 6.61
N ARG A 137 -0.96 1.68 7.90
CA ARG A 137 -1.50 0.70 8.87
C ARG A 137 -2.81 0.08 8.40
N ARG A 138 -3.73 0.92 7.92
CA ARG A 138 -5.05 0.48 7.42
C ARG A 138 -4.91 -0.47 6.23
N ARG A 139 -4.08 -0.14 5.24
CA ARG A 139 -3.87 -0.99 4.06
C ARG A 139 -3.17 -2.29 4.40
N ALA A 140 -2.22 -2.27 5.34
CA ALA A 140 -1.58 -3.48 5.84
C ALA A 140 -2.55 -4.41 6.56
N LEU A 141 -3.45 -3.86 7.40
CA LEU A 141 -4.49 -4.63 8.09
C LEU A 141 -5.44 -5.33 7.10
N LEU A 142 -5.95 -4.61 6.11
CA LEU A 142 -6.81 -5.18 5.07
C LEU A 142 -6.10 -6.33 4.32
N ALA A 143 -4.83 -6.14 3.96
CA ALA A 143 -4.03 -7.16 3.30
C ALA A 143 -3.82 -8.42 4.17
N LEU A 144 -3.63 -8.27 5.49
CA LEU A 144 -3.57 -9.40 6.43
C LEU A 144 -4.89 -10.17 6.49
N GLY A 145 -6.04 -9.48 6.42
CA GLY A 145 -7.36 -10.10 6.31
C GLY A 145 -7.55 -10.88 4.99
N ALA A 146 -7.05 -10.35 3.88
CA ALA A 146 -7.06 -11.02 2.58
C ALA A 146 -6.23 -12.31 2.60
N LEU A 147 -5.03 -12.29 3.21
CA LEU A 147 -4.16 -13.45 3.38
C LEU A 147 -4.66 -14.47 4.42
N LYS A 148 -5.75 -14.18 5.14
CA LYS A 148 -6.26 -15.00 6.26
C LYS A 148 -5.21 -15.19 7.36
N SER A 149 -4.45 -14.14 7.66
CA SER A 149 -3.47 -14.15 8.73
C SER A 149 -4.12 -14.54 10.06
N ALA A 150 -3.44 -15.39 10.83
CA ALA A 150 -3.90 -15.76 12.18
C ALA A 150 -3.95 -14.57 13.15
N TYR A 151 -3.22 -13.49 12.85
CA TYR A 151 -3.18 -12.28 13.66
C TYR A 151 -4.26 -11.25 13.28
N ALA A 152 -4.94 -11.44 12.15
CA ALA A 152 -5.83 -10.44 11.58
C ALA A 152 -7.02 -10.09 12.47
N GLU A 153 -7.62 -11.05 13.18
CA GLU A 153 -8.71 -10.78 14.14
C GLU A 153 -8.23 -9.83 15.25
N THR A 154 -7.18 -10.20 15.98
CA THR A 154 -6.63 -9.37 17.07
C THR A 154 -6.20 -7.98 16.58
N LEU A 155 -5.63 -7.88 15.37
CA LEU A 155 -5.25 -6.60 14.78
C LEU A 155 -6.45 -5.75 14.38
N ALA A 156 -7.55 -6.37 13.94
CA ALA A 156 -8.81 -5.68 13.67
C ALA A 156 -9.42 -5.10 14.96
N GLU A 157 -9.40 -5.84 16.07
CA GLU A 157 -9.84 -5.33 17.37
C GLU A 157 -8.99 -4.12 17.80
N ARG A 158 -7.66 -4.24 17.68
CA ARG A 158 -6.74 -3.13 17.96
C ARG A 158 -7.00 -1.91 17.08
N ALA A 159 -7.31 -2.11 15.80
CA ALA A 159 -7.66 -1.03 14.89
C ALA A 159 -8.98 -0.36 15.27
N TRP A 160 -9.98 -1.14 15.68
CA TRP A 160 -11.25 -0.62 16.17
C TRP A 160 -11.07 0.32 17.38
N ASP A 161 -10.23 -0.09 18.32
CA ASP A 161 -9.96 0.62 19.58
C ASP A 161 -9.24 1.96 19.39
N THR A 162 -8.64 2.21 18.22
CA THR A 162 -8.08 3.54 17.90
C THR A 162 -9.14 4.64 17.83
N GLY A 163 -10.42 4.27 17.64
CA GLY A 163 -11.52 5.22 17.45
C GLY A 163 -11.53 5.90 16.06
N HIS A 164 -10.48 5.72 15.26
CA HIS A 164 -10.38 6.29 13.92
C HIS A 164 -11.43 5.68 12.99
N GLU A 165 -12.18 6.52 12.25
CA GLU A 165 -13.32 6.09 11.44
C GLU A 165 -12.93 4.98 10.46
N TYR A 166 -11.84 5.20 9.74
CA TYR A 166 -11.41 4.27 8.71
C TYR A 166 -10.72 3.01 9.26
N GLN A 167 -10.15 3.06 10.47
CA GLN A 167 -9.65 1.85 11.13
C GLN A 167 -10.81 0.97 11.59
N ARG A 168 -11.91 1.57 12.10
CA ARG A 168 -13.13 0.83 12.42
C ARG A 168 -13.74 0.18 11.18
N ILE A 169 -13.78 0.89 10.06
CA ILE A 169 -14.22 0.32 8.78
C ILE A 169 -13.33 -0.86 8.38
N ALA A 170 -12.00 -0.71 8.40
CA ALA A 170 -11.09 -1.79 8.06
C ALA A 170 -11.25 -3.01 8.99
N ALA A 171 -11.46 -2.78 10.29
CA ALA A 171 -11.71 -3.85 11.24
C ALA A 171 -12.96 -4.67 10.87
N LEU A 172 -14.06 -4.03 10.48
CA LEU A 172 -15.28 -4.74 10.05
C LEU A 172 -15.01 -5.65 8.84
N TRP A 173 -14.32 -5.14 7.83
CA TRP A 173 -13.97 -5.91 6.64
C TRP A 173 -13.00 -7.05 6.94
N VAL A 174 -11.99 -6.83 7.78
CA VAL A 174 -11.06 -7.90 8.17
C VAL A 174 -11.77 -8.99 8.97
N LEU A 175 -12.60 -8.63 9.95
CA LEU A 175 -13.37 -9.60 10.74
C LEU A 175 -14.28 -10.45 9.84
N LYS A 176 -14.88 -9.82 8.82
CA LYS A 176 -15.65 -10.53 7.80
C LYS A 176 -14.77 -11.47 6.98
N ASP A 177 -13.66 -10.97 6.46
CA ASP A 177 -12.74 -11.74 5.61
C ASP A 177 -12.22 -12.99 6.32
N VAL A 178 -11.85 -12.88 7.60
CA VAL A 178 -11.38 -14.04 8.38
C VAL A 178 -12.50 -14.87 8.98
N LYS A 179 -13.77 -14.56 8.66
CA LYS A 179 -14.96 -15.23 9.18
C LYS A 179 -14.97 -15.29 10.72
N SER A 180 -14.58 -14.17 11.34
CA SER A 180 -14.52 -14.03 12.78
C SER A 180 -15.92 -14.20 13.40
N GLY A 181 -15.99 -14.99 14.48
CA GLY A 181 -17.20 -15.07 15.31
C GLY A 181 -17.57 -13.76 15.99
N LYS A 182 -16.67 -12.77 16.01
CA LYS A 182 -16.88 -11.45 16.63
C LYS A 182 -17.54 -10.45 15.69
N LEU A 183 -17.67 -10.74 14.39
CA LEU A 183 -18.21 -9.78 13.43
C LEU A 183 -19.56 -9.17 13.87
N ALA A 184 -20.48 -10.01 14.33
CA ALA A 184 -21.81 -9.56 14.76
C ALA A 184 -21.76 -8.60 15.97
N GLN A 185 -20.77 -8.74 16.85
CA GLN A 185 -20.55 -7.80 17.95
C GLN A 185 -20.06 -6.46 17.41
N TYR A 186 -19.06 -6.46 16.52
CA TYR A 186 -18.49 -5.24 15.97
C TYR A 186 -19.46 -4.49 15.04
N VAL A 187 -20.37 -5.19 14.37
CA VAL A 187 -21.49 -4.57 13.63
C VAL A 187 -22.41 -3.80 14.57
N LYS A 188 -22.76 -4.34 15.74
CA LYS A 188 -23.55 -3.59 16.75
C LYS A 188 -22.79 -2.37 17.27
N LEU A 189 -21.49 -2.53 17.56
CA LEU A 189 -20.65 -1.41 17.97
C LEU A 189 -20.56 -0.33 16.88
N ALA A 190 -20.60 -0.70 15.60
CA ALA A 190 -20.67 0.23 14.48
C ALA A 190 -22.01 0.97 14.37
N GLU A 191 -23.11 0.30 14.67
CA GLU A 191 -24.43 0.92 14.76
C GLU A 191 -24.49 1.93 15.91
N GLU A 192 -23.91 1.59 17.06
CA GLU A 192 -23.79 2.48 18.23
C GLU A 192 -22.83 3.65 17.98
N ASP A 193 -21.74 3.43 17.24
CA ASP A 193 -20.81 4.48 16.81
C ASP A 193 -21.51 5.60 16.03
N GLY A 194 -22.47 5.24 15.17
CA GLY A 194 -23.38 6.18 14.53
C GLY A 194 -22.79 7.00 13.38
N ARG A 195 -21.46 6.99 13.13
CA ARG A 195 -20.88 7.67 11.97
C ARG A 195 -21.36 7.02 10.68
N GLU A 196 -21.78 7.85 9.72
CA GLU A 196 -22.41 7.41 8.49
C GLU A 196 -21.63 6.31 7.77
N TYR A 197 -20.32 6.51 7.59
CA TYR A 197 -19.48 5.55 6.89
C TYR A 197 -19.25 4.26 7.67
N VAL A 198 -19.13 4.33 8.99
CA VAL A 198 -18.97 3.14 9.86
C VAL A 198 -20.23 2.28 9.81
N VAL A 199 -21.40 2.91 9.99
CA VAL A 199 -22.71 2.26 9.94
C VAL A 199 -22.97 1.65 8.55
N ARG A 200 -22.66 2.36 7.47
CA ARG A 200 -22.84 1.84 6.10
C ARG A 200 -22.00 0.59 5.89
N ASN A 201 -20.72 0.61 6.25
CA ASN A 201 -19.85 -0.54 6.08
C ASN A 201 -20.28 -1.73 6.96
N ALA A 202 -20.82 -1.47 8.16
CA ALA A 202 -21.37 -2.52 9.01
C ALA A 202 -22.55 -3.26 8.36
N ARG A 203 -23.37 -2.55 7.58
CA ARG A 203 -24.44 -3.16 6.78
C ARG A 203 -23.88 -3.95 5.60
N ASP A 204 -22.89 -3.39 4.90
CA ASP A 204 -22.29 -4.00 3.71
C ASP A 204 -21.59 -5.33 4.00
N VAL A 205 -20.85 -5.42 5.12
CA VAL A 205 -20.16 -6.66 5.53
C VAL A 205 -21.12 -7.80 5.88
N MET A 206 -22.38 -7.48 6.21
CA MET A 206 -23.43 -8.47 6.48
C MET A 206 -24.19 -8.91 5.22
N MET A 207 -24.24 -8.07 4.18
CA MET A 207 -24.96 -8.35 2.93
C MET A 207 -24.13 -9.09 1.89
N THR A 208 -22.81 -8.99 1.96
CA THR A 208 -21.90 -9.55 0.95
C THR A 208 -21.38 -10.92 1.40
N GLY A 209 -22.16 -11.98 1.14
CA GLY A 209 -21.83 -13.39 1.44
C GLY A 209 -21.41 -14.19 0.22
#